data_AF-A0A3D0SQ78-F1
#
_entry.id   AF-A0A3D0SQ78-F1
#
_cell.length_a   1.000
_cell.length_b   1.000
_cell.length_c   1.000
_cell.angle_alpha   90.00
_cell.angle_beta   90.00
_cell.angle_gamma   90.00
#
_symmetry.space_group_name_H-M   'P 1'
#
loop_
_entity.id
_entity.type
_entity.pdbx_description
1 polymer ?
#
loop_
_entity_poly.entity_id
_entity_poly.type
_entity_poly.pdbx_seq_one_letter_code
_entity_poly.pdbx_strand_id
1 'polypeptide(L)' 'AMAPTFGGPEGLMPLWWALSLGACLGGNGTLIGASANLVVAGFAERAGQPIRFIQYTLLAFPIMLMSIAISMVYLYWRYL' A
#
# COMPACT_ATOMS: atom_id res chain seq x y z
N ALA A 1 -7.28 25.29 -2.16
CA ALA A 1 -6.19 24.71 -1.35
C ALA A 1 -6.83 23.89 -0.21
N MET A 2 -6.35 22.69 0.09
CA MET A 2 -6.91 21.84 1.17
C MET A 2 -6.50 22.31 2.59
N ALA A 3 -5.45 23.13 2.71
CA ALA A 3 -4.92 23.63 3.98
C ALA A 3 -5.96 24.25 4.94
N PRO A 4 -6.94 25.08 4.50
CA PRO A 4 -7.90 25.71 5.42
C PRO A 4 -8.88 24.69 6.04
N THR A 5 -9.17 23.59 5.34
CA THR A 5 -10.12 22.57 5.78
C THR A 5 -9.54 21.64 6.85
N PHE A 6 -8.21 21.46 6.85
CA PHE A 6 -7.52 20.53 7.75
C PHE A 6 -6.72 21.24 8.86
N GLY A 7 -6.99 22.52 9.15
CA GLY A 7 -6.35 23.24 10.26
C GLY A 7 -4.98 23.85 9.95
N GLY A 8 -4.67 24.11 8.67
CA GLY A 8 -3.42 24.74 8.25
C GLY A 8 -2.33 23.74 7.83
N PRO A 9 -1.06 24.18 7.72
CA PRO A 9 0.07 23.33 7.32
C PRO A 9 0.28 22.12 8.25
N GLU A 10 -0.09 22.25 9.52
CA GLU A 10 0.15 21.23 10.54
C GLU A 10 -0.75 20.00 10.36
N GLY A 11 -2.01 20.17 9.96
CA GLY A 11 -2.91 19.05 9.66
C GLY A 11 -2.71 18.44 8.28
N LEU A 12 -2.01 19.12 7.37
CA LEU A 12 -1.63 18.56 6.07
C LEU A 12 -0.52 17.50 6.17
N MET A 13 0.39 17.64 7.14
CA MET A 13 1.48 16.68 7.34
C MET A 13 1.01 15.25 7.63
N PRO A 14 0.15 14.97 8.63
CA PRO A 14 -0.36 13.63 8.88
C PRO A 14 -1.19 13.10 7.70
N LEU A 15 -1.97 13.96 7.04
CA LEU A 15 -2.75 13.59 5.85
C LEU A 15 -1.84 13.15 4.70
N TRP A 16 -0.74 13.86 4.47
CA TRP A 16 0.22 13.55 3.40
C TRP A 16 0.93 12.23 3.64
N TRP A 17 1.32 11.97 4.89
CA TRP A 17 1.92 10.69 5.28
C TRP A 17 0.92 9.54 5.21
N ALA A 18 -0.32 9.74 5.65
CA ALA A 18 -1.38 8.75 5.55
C ALA A 18 -1.67 8.36 4.09
N LEU A 19 -1.78 9.35 3.20
CA LEU A 19 -2.00 9.12 1.77
C LEU A 19 -0.81 8.39 1.14
N SER A 20 0.42 8.83 1.42
CA SER A 20 1.63 8.22 0.87
C SER A 20 1.80 6.77 1.32
N LEU A 21 1.63 6.50 2.62
CA LEU A 21 1.73 5.14 3.16
C LEU A 21 0.59 4.25 2.65
N GLY A 22 -0.64 4.76 2.60
CA GLY A 22 -1.79 4.03 2.08
C GLY A 22 -1.62 3.66 0.60
N ALA A 23 -1.17 4.59 -0.24
CA ALA A 23 -0.95 4.34 -1.66
C ALA A 23 0.18 3.32 -1.91
N CYS A 24 1.33 3.50 -1.25
CA CYS A 24 2.49 2.63 -1.43
C CYS A 24 2.26 1.21 -0.90
N LEU A 25 1.67 1.07 0.29
CA LEU A 25 1.42 -0.24 0.89
C LEU A 25 0.22 -0.93 0.24
N GLY A 26 -0.84 -0.18 -0.04
CA GLY A 26 -2.08 -0.69 -0.64
C GLY A 26 -1.88 -1.30 -2.03
N GLY A 27 -0.96 -0.76 -2.83
CA GLY A 27 -0.62 -1.31 -4.15
C GLY A 27 -0.11 -2.75 -4.12
N ASN A 28 0.39 -3.23 -2.98
CA ASN A 28 0.89 -4.62 -2.83
C ASN A 28 -0.22 -5.65 -2.60
N GLY A 29 -1.46 -5.23 -2.32
CA GLY A 29 -2.54 -6.15 -2.00
C GLY A 29 -2.98 -7.05 -3.16
N THR A 30 -2.59 -6.73 -4.40
CA THR A 30 -2.94 -7.51 -5.59
C THR A 30 -1.78 -7.59 -6.57
N LEU A 31 -1.82 -8.59 -7.46
CA LEU A 31 -0.77 -8.79 -8.45
C LEU A 31 -0.68 -7.63 -9.47
N ILE A 32 -1.79 -6.94 -9.73
CA ILE A 32 -1.89 -5.85 -10.72
C ILE A 32 -1.65 -4.48 -10.06
N GLY A 33 -1.68 -4.41 -8.72
CA GLY A 33 -1.60 -3.14 -7.98
C GLY A 33 -0.24 -2.44 -8.04
N ALA A 34 0.82 -3.13 -8.45
CA ALA A 34 2.15 -2.56 -8.66
C ALA A 34 2.81 -3.14 -9.92
N SER A 35 3.52 -2.30 -10.69
CA SER A 35 4.26 -2.72 -11.88
C SER A 35 5.34 -3.76 -11.57
N ALA A 36 5.97 -3.67 -10.39
CA ALA A 36 6.97 -4.64 -9.93
C ALA A 36 6.40 -6.07 -9.81
N ASN A 37 5.15 -6.20 -9.33
CA ASN A 37 4.48 -7.50 -9.18
C ASN A 37 4.26 -8.17 -10.56
N LEU A 38 3.87 -7.39 -11.57
CA LEU A 38 3.70 -7.86 -12.94
C LEU A 38 5.02 -8.28 -13.59
N VAL A 39 6.10 -7.55 -13.33
CA VAL A 39 7.45 -7.89 -13.83
C VAL A 39 7.90 -9.23 -13.24
N VAL A 40 7.74 -9.43 -11.93
CA VAL A 40 8.08 -10.70 -11.27
C VAL A 40 7.19 -11.84 -11.77
N ALA A 41 5.89 -11.61 -11.96
CA ALA A 41 4.98 -12.59 -12.53
C ALA A 41 5.41 -13.02 -13.94
N GLY A 42 5.85 -12.07 -14.78
CA GLY A 42 6.36 -12.36 -16.11
C GLY A 42 7.67 -13.16 -16.10
N PHE A 43 8.56 -12.90 -15.14
CA PHE A 43 9.76 -13.73 -14.95
C PHE A 43 9.41 -15.15 -14.49
N ALA A 44 8.47 -15.28 -13.55
CA ALA A 44 8.03 -16.57 -13.02
C ALA A 44 7.33 -17.41 -14.11
N GLU A 45 6.53 -16.78 -14.96
CA GLU A 45 5.90 -17.41 -16.13
C GLU A 45 6.95 -17.96 -17.12
N ARG A 46 8.01 -17.19 -17.41
CA ARG A 46 9.15 -17.65 -18.25
C ARG A 46 9.94 -18.79 -17.61
N ALA A 47 9.98 -18.85 -16.27
CA ALA A 47 10.62 -19.93 -15.52
C ALA A 47 9.73 -21.19 -15.36
N GLY A 48 8.51 -21.19 -15.94
CA GLY A 48 7.57 -22.30 -15.84
C GLY A 48 6.81 -22.39 -14.50
N GLN A 49 6.83 -21.32 -13.70
CA GLN A 49 6.12 -21.20 -12.41
C GLN A 49 5.10 -20.05 -12.49
N PRO A 50 3.96 -20.22 -13.18
CA PRO A 50 3.00 -19.14 -13.37
C PRO A 50 2.34 -18.72 -12.04
N ILE A 51 2.44 -17.43 -11.70
CA ILE A 51 1.79 -16.86 -10.51
C ILE A 51 0.36 -16.48 -10.86
N ARG A 52 -0.63 -17.17 -10.28
CA ARG A 52 -2.06 -16.85 -10.52
C ARG A 52 -2.48 -15.63 -9.71
N PHE A 53 -3.23 -14.72 -10.35
CA PHE A 53 -3.78 -13.51 -9.72
C PHE A 53 -4.48 -13.77 -8.39
N ILE A 54 -5.38 -14.76 -8.35
CA ILE A 54 -6.17 -15.09 -7.14
C ILE A 54 -5.28 -15.63 -6.02
N GLN A 55 -4.29 -16.46 -6.35
CA GLN A 55 -3.37 -17.03 -5.35
C GLN A 55 -2.50 -15.93 -4.72
N TYR A 56 -1.98 -15.03 -5.54
CA TYR A 56 -1.23 -13.88 -5.06
C TYR A 56 -2.10 -12.99 -4.17
N THR A 57 -3.30 -12.62 -4.64
CA THR A 57 -4.19 -11.73 -3.91
C THR A 57 -4.64 -12.33 -2.57
N LEU A 58 -4.99 -13.62 -2.50
CA LEU A 58 -5.36 -14.27 -1.24
C LEU A 58 -4.25 -14.24 -0.18
N LEU A 59 -2.99 -14.29 -0.60
CA LEU A 59 -1.84 -14.24 0.31
C LEU A 59 -1.41 -12.80 0.62
N ALA A 60 -1.31 -11.96 -0.40
CA ALA A 60 -0.77 -10.60 -0.31
C ALA A 60 -1.78 -9.62 0.32
N PHE A 61 -3.08 -9.83 0.11
CA PHE A 61 -4.12 -8.96 0.66
C PHE A 61 -4.14 -8.92 2.20
N PRO A 62 -4.11 -10.04 2.95
CA PRO A 62 -4.02 -9.99 4.41
C PRO A 62 -2.69 -9.39 4.89
N ILE A 63 -1.58 -9.64 4.19
CA ILE A 63 -0.27 -9.05 4.51
C ILE A 63 -0.28 -7.53 4.32
N MET A 64 -0.90 -7.06 3.24
CA MET A 64 -1.11 -5.64 2.97
C MET A 64 -1.94 -4.99 4.09
N LEU A 65 -3.05 -5.62 4.50
CA LEU A 65 -3.88 -5.15 5.62
C LEU A 65 -3.07 -5.03 6.92
N MET A 66 -2.26 -6.03 7.26
CA MET A 66 -1.39 -5.96 8.45
C MET A 66 -0.40 -4.80 8.35
N SER A 67 0.21 -4.59 7.18
CA SER A 67 1.18 -3.51 6.94
C SER A 67 0.53 -2.12 7.06
N ILE A 68 -0.69 -1.98 6.53
CA ILE A 68 -1.49 -0.75 6.64
C ILE A 68 -1.88 -0.51 8.10
N ALA A 69 -2.32 -1.54 8.83
CA ALA A 69 -2.69 -1.43 10.23
C ALA A 69 -1.52 -0.97 11.10
N ILE A 70 -0.32 -1.53 10.90
CA ILE A 70 0.90 -1.10 11.59
C ILE A 70 1.22 0.37 11.28
N SER A 71 1.13 0.75 10.01
CA SER A 71 1.37 2.14 9.57
C SER A 71 0.36 3.11 10.16
N MET A 72 -0.91 2.70 10.25
CA MET A 72 -1.99 3.47 10.86
C MET A 72 -1.72 3.69 12.36
N VAL A 73 -1.33 2.65 13.09
CA VAL A 73 -0.96 2.76 14.52
C VAL A 73 0.24 3.69 14.70
N TYR A 74 1.25 3.59 13.86
CA TYR A 74 2.43 4.47 13.90
C TYR A 74 2.05 5.94 13.66
N LEU A 75 1.25 6.24 12.64
CA LEU A 75 0.81 7.60 12.36
C LEU A 75 -0.07 8.16 13.49
N TYR A 76 -0.95 7.33 14.06
CA TYR A 76 -1.77 7.70 15.19
C TYR A 76 -0.92 8.08 16.40
N TRP A 77 0.10 7.28 16.74
CA TRP A 77 1.02 7.60 17.84
C TRP A 77 1.90 8.84 17.57
N ARG A 78 2.30 9.07 16.31
CA ARG A 78 3.27 10.12 15.98
C ARG A 78 2.66 11.51 15.84
N TYR A 79 1.41 11.58 15.38
CA TYR A 79 0.74 12.83 14.98
C TYR A 79 -0.50 13.18 15.80
N LEU A 80 -1.02 12.23 16.60
CA LEU A 80 -2.09 12.47 17.56
C LEU A 80 -1.54 12.38 18.98
#